data_AF-A0A7W7NSD4-F1
#
_entry.id   AF-A0A7W7NSD4-F1
#
_cell.length_a   1.000
_cell.length_b   1.000
_cell.length_c   1.000
_cell.angle_alpha   90.00
_cell.angle_beta   90.00
_cell.angle_gamma   90.00
#
_symmetry.space_group_name_H-M   'P 1'
#
loop_
_entity.id
_entity.type
_entity.pdbx_description
1 polymer ?
#
loop_
_entity_poly.entity_id
_entity_poly.type
_entity_poly.pdbx_seq_one_letter_code
_entity_poly.pdbx_strand_id
1 'polypeptide(L)'
;MRSKRGWSDVTIRNISPHGMMLLAPFPPRPGTYVEVRRASLAMVGRVVWVKGKTLGIQLIERLNFNALLRAANETLAITSNRTARNSEPQAPAPTLPADTSPSIFQSWLRAGIDLIRGQSRRDTATADLTEAS
;
A
#
# COMPACT_ATOMS: atom_id res chain seq x y z
N MET A 1 5.84 1.43 -10.71
CA MET A 1 5.81 0.08 -11.31
C MET A 1 5.80 0.20 -12.83
N ARG A 2 6.65 -0.55 -13.54
CA ARG A 2 6.66 -0.61 -15.00
C ARG A 2 5.92 -1.85 -15.48
N SER A 3 5.07 -1.66 -16.48
CA SER A 3 4.41 -2.72 -17.24
C SER A 3 4.60 -2.47 -18.74
N LYS A 4 3.96 -3.29 -19.60
CA LYS A 4 3.92 -3.05 -21.06
C LYS A 4 3.39 -1.66 -21.44
N ARG A 5 2.56 -1.04 -20.59
CA ARG A 5 1.97 0.29 -20.81
C ARG A 5 2.86 1.44 -20.33
N GLY A 6 4.05 1.15 -19.82
CA GLY A 6 4.95 2.15 -19.23
C GLY A 6 4.93 2.15 -17.71
N TRP A 7 5.38 3.27 -17.13
CA TRP A 7 5.47 3.47 -15.69
C TRP A 7 4.15 3.98 -15.11
N SER A 8 3.77 3.46 -13.95
CA SER A 8 2.66 3.95 -13.14
C SER A 8 3.00 3.89 -11.65
N ASP A 9 2.51 4.87 -10.90
CA ASP A 9 2.68 4.88 -9.45
C ASP A 9 1.78 3.83 -8.79
N VAL A 10 2.31 3.21 -7.74
CA VAL A 10 1.65 2.14 -6.99
C VAL A 10 1.98 2.27 -5.51
N THR A 11 1.10 1.76 -4.65
CA THR A 11 1.34 1.69 -3.21
C THR A 11 1.68 0.27 -2.83
N ILE A 12 2.81 0.05 -2.15
CA ILE A 12 3.14 -1.24 -1.57
C ILE A 12 2.33 -1.40 -0.29
N ARG A 13 1.54 -2.49 -0.19
CA ARG A 13 0.64 -2.78 0.94
C ARG A 13 1.19 -3.83 1.88
N ASN A 14 1.92 -4.82 1.36
CA ASN A 14 2.56 -5.89 2.13
C ASN A 14 3.81 -6.37 1.38
N ILE A 15 4.86 -6.78 2.10
CA ILE A 15 6.14 -7.24 1.57
C ILE A 15 6.55 -8.53 2.30
N SER A 16 7.01 -9.51 1.52
CA SER A 16 7.63 -10.74 2.02
C SER A 16 8.92 -11.04 1.24
N PRO A 17 9.76 -12.02 1.66
CA PRO A 17 10.96 -12.37 0.91
C PRO A 17 10.68 -12.82 -0.54
N HIS A 18 9.49 -13.35 -0.81
CA HIS A 18 9.14 -13.97 -2.09
C HIS A 18 8.17 -13.13 -2.93
N GLY A 19 7.67 -12.01 -2.40
CA GLY A 19 6.61 -11.29 -3.08
C GLY A 19 6.15 -10.02 -2.36
N MET A 20 5.20 -9.34 -2.99
CA MET A 20 4.55 -8.18 -2.39
C MET A 20 3.15 -7.98 -2.92
N MET A 21 2.32 -7.36 -2.09
CA MET A 21 0.99 -6.90 -2.46
C MET A 21 1.06 -5.42 -2.80
N LEU A 22 0.52 -5.05 -3.96
CA LEU A 22 0.49 -3.70 -4.48
C LEU A 22 -0.95 -3.23 -4.68
N LEU A 23 -1.21 -1.95 -4.44
CA LEU A 23 -2.39 -1.25 -4.93
C LEU A 23 -1.98 -0.43 -6.16
N ALA A 24 -2.63 -0.67 -7.29
CA ALA A 24 -2.37 0.01 -8.56
C ALA A 24 -3.67 0.52 -9.18
N PRO A 25 -3.68 1.70 -9.82
CA PRO A 25 -4.87 2.20 -10.50
C PRO A 25 -5.26 1.30 -11.69
N PHE A 26 -4.26 0.76 -12.39
CA PHE A 26 -4.42 -0.12 -13.55
C PHE A 26 -3.57 -1.38 -13.37
N PRO A 27 -4.06 -2.40 -12.64
CA PRO A 27 -3.30 -3.61 -12.35
C PRO A 27 -3.06 -4.42 -13.63
N PRO A 28 -1.81 -4.83 -13.92
CA PRO A 28 -1.52 -5.74 -15.03
C PRO A 28 -2.16 -7.13 -14.82
N ARG A 29 -2.41 -7.85 -15.92
CA ARG A 29 -3.04 -9.18 -15.86
C ARG A 29 -2.14 -10.19 -15.13
N PRO A 30 -2.70 -11.19 -14.42
CA PRO A 30 -1.93 -12.32 -13.91
C PRO A 30 -1.04 -12.94 -14.99
N GLY A 31 0.16 -13.34 -14.61
CA GLY A 31 1.20 -13.84 -15.50
C GLY A 31 2.14 -12.76 -16.06
N THR A 32 1.79 -11.47 -15.95
CA THR A 32 2.62 -10.36 -16.47
C THR A 32 3.85 -10.15 -15.59
N TYR A 33 5.01 -9.94 -16.22
CA TYR A 33 6.21 -9.47 -15.52
C TYR A 33 6.18 -7.96 -15.34
N VAL A 34 6.50 -7.50 -14.14
CA VAL A 34 6.53 -6.10 -13.76
C VAL A 34 7.81 -5.77 -13.02
N GLU A 35 8.25 -4.53 -13.17
CA GLU A 35 9.36 -3.96 -12.40
C GLU A 35 8.79 -2.95 -11.39
N VAL A 36 9.12 -3.11 -10.12
CA VAL A 36 8.76 -2.17 -9.06
C VAL A 36 10.02 -1.45 -8.62
N ARG A 37 10.05 -0.13 -8.75
CA ARG A 37 11.12 0.71 -8.25
C ARG A 37 10.65 1.47 -7.02
N ARG A 38 11.50 1.52 -6.00
CA ARG A 38 11.37 2.36 -4.82
C ARG A 38 12.75 2.86 -4.43
N ALA A 39 12.94 4.19 -4.42
CA ALA A 39 14.24 4.80 -4.18
C ALA A 39 15.30 4.19 -5.12
N SER A 40 16.44 3.77 -4.58
CA SER A 40 17.54 3.09 -5.28
C SER A 40 17.26 1.62 -5.61
N LEU A 41 16.17 1.02 -5.09
CA LEU A 41 15.88 -0.40 -5.24
C LEU A 41 14.96 -0.68 -6.43
N ALA A 42 15.38 -1.59 -7.30
CA ALA A 42 14.56 -2.17 -8.37
C ALA A 42 14.27 -3.65 -8.07
N MET A 43 13.00 -4.04 -8.15
CA MET A 43 12.52 -5.39 -7.85
C MET A 43 11.72 -5.90 -9.05
N VAL A 44 12.01 -7.10 -9.54
CA VAL A 44 11.30 -7.70 -10.68
C VAL A 44 10.50 -8.90 -10.23
N GLY A 45 9.25 -8.99 -10.69
CA GLY A 45 8.35 -10.08 -10.33
C GLY A 45 7.25 -10.36 -11.35
N ARG A 46 6.57 -11.49 -11.16
CA ARG A 46 5.41 -11.92 -11.95
C ARG A 46 4.14 -11.67 -11.15
N VAL A 47 3.13 -11.08 -11.79
CA VAL A 47 1.79 -10.95 -11.19
C VAL A 47 1.18 -12.35 -11.03
N VAL A 48 0.81 -12.72 -9.82
CA VAL A 48 0.22 -14.06 -9.51
C VAL A 48 -1.29 -14.00 -9.32
N TRP A 49 -1.83 -12.88 -8.85
CA TRP A 49 -3.26 -12.66 -8.71
C TRP A 49 -3.62 -11.18 -8.80
N VAL A 50 -4.87 -10.88 -9.15
CA VAL A 50 -5.45 -9.53 -9.16
C VAL A 50 -6.86 -9.59 -8.56
N LYS A 51 -7.18 -8.66 -7.66
CA LYS A 51 -8.52 -8.47 -7.07
C LYS A 51 -8.83 -6.98 -7.00
N GLY A 52 -9.71 -6.51 -7.88
CA GLY A 52 -10.00 -5.08 -8.02
C GLY A 52 -8.74 -4.31 -8.42
N LYS A 53 -8.34 -3.32 -7.60
CA LYS A 53 -7.11 -2.52 -7.78
C LYS A 53 -5.87 -3.12 -7.10
N THR A 54 -6.04 -4.22 -6.38
CA THR A 54 -4.96 -4.86 -5.63
C THR A 54 -4.41 -6.04 -6.42
N LEU A 55 -3.09 -6.21 -6.44
CA LEU A 55 -2.42 -7.32 -7.08
C LEU A 55 -1.34 -7.91 -6.17
N GLY A 56 -1.11 -9.21 -6.33
CA GLY A 56 0.04 -9.89 -5.74
C GLY A 56 1.09 -10.13 -6.80
N ILE A 57 2.35 -9.83 -6.47
CA ILE A 57 3.50 -10.19 -7.31
C ILE A 57 4.41 -11.16 -6.57
N GLN A 58 4.90 -12.16 -7.30
CA GLN A 58 5.96 -13.06 -6.86
C GLN A 58 7.27 -12.54 -7.45
N LEU A 59 8.26 -12.28 -6.60
CA LEU A 59 9.57 -11.79 -7.05
C LEU A 59 10.36 -12.92 -7.70
N ILE A 60 11.15 -12.57 -8.72
CA ILE A 60 12.10 -13.51 -9.35
C ILE A 60 13.24 -13.80 -8.37
N GLU A 61 13.77 -12.75 -7.77
CA GLU A 61 14.83 -12.84 -6.77
C GLU A 61 14.29 -12.60 -5.37
N ARG A 62 14.89 -13.27 -4.39
CA ARG A 62 14.52 -13.10 -2.99
C ARG A 62 14.85 -11.68 -2.55
N LEU A 63 13.87 -11.02 -1.92
CA LEU A 63 14.05 -9.66 -1.43
C LEU A 63 15.01 -9.61 -0.24
N ASN A 64 16.01 -8.74 -0.33
CA ASN A 64 16.88 -8.39 0.80
C ASN A 64 16.26 -7.23 1.60
N PHE A 65 15.71 -7.55 2.78
CA PHE A 65 15.07 -6.55 3.65
C PHE A 65 16.01 -5.45 4.12
N ASN A 66 17.28 -5.75 4.35
CA ASN A 66 18.26 -4.75 4.77
C ASN A 66 18.49 -3.70 3.66
N ALA A 67 18.53 -4.13 2.40
CA ALA A 67 18.62 -3.21 1.26
C ALA A 67 17.36 -2.35 1.14
N LEU A 68 16.18 -2.95 1.33
CA LEU A 68 14.91 -2.22 1.30
C LEU A 68 14.83 -1.13 2.39
N LEU A 69 15.24 -1.46 3.62
CA LEU A 69 15.21 -0.50 4.74
C LEU A 69 16.22 0.64 4.54
N ARG A 70 17.43 0.34 4.05
CA ARG A 70 18.42 1.37 3.71
C ARG A 70 17.90 2.33 2.64
N ALA A 71 17.36 1.79 1.53
CA ALA A 71 16.80 2.59 0.45
C ALA A 71 15.63 3.47 0.91
N ALA A 72 14.82 3.00 1.87
CA ALA A 72 13.75 3.79 2.48
C ALA A 72 14.31 4.98 3.29
N ASN A 73 15.37 4.75 4.07
CA ASN A 73 16.01 5.79 4.90
C ASN A 73 16.78 6.83 4.06
N GLU A 74 17.39 6.43 2.95
CA GLU A 74 18.03 7.37 2.00
C GLU A 74 17.04 8.44 1.52
N THR A 75 15.79 8.05 1.22
CA THR A 75 14.74 8.98 0.80
C THR A 75 14.42 10.00 1.90
N LEU A 76 14.41 9.57 3.15
CA LEU A 76 14.15 10.46 4.30
C LEU A 76 15.31 11.44 4.52
N ALA A 77 16.55 10.98 4.40
CA ALA A 77 17.73 11.82 4.56
C ALA A 77 17.82 12.91 3.47
N ILE A 78 17.45 12.60 2.24
CA ILE A 78 17.37 13.59 1.15
C ILE A 78 16.30 14.64 1.45
N THR A 79 15.16 14.22 2.02
CA THR A 79 14.05 15.12 2.33
C THR A 79 14.37 16.03 3.52
N SER A 80 14.94 15.49 4.61
CA SER A 80 15.29 16.27 5.81
C SER A 80 16.38 17.31 5.54
N ASN A 81 17.36 16.97 4.69
CA ASN A 81 18.43 17.90 4.32
C ASN A 81 17.92 19.03 3.39
N ARG A 82 16.77 18.87 2.75
CA ARG A 82 16.12 19.97 2.00
C ARG A 82 15.41 20.93 2.96
N THR A 83 14.76 20.42 4.01
CA THR A 83 14.11 21.25 5.02
C THR A 83 15.13 22.06 5.83
N ALA A 84 16.23 21.45 6.26
CA ALA A 84 17.26 22.14 7.05
C ALA A 84 17.99 23.25 6.28
N ARG A 85 18.11 23.13 4.94
CA ARG A 85 18.76 24.15 4.10
C ARG A 85 17.88 25.35 3.80
N ASN A 86 16.56 25.16 3.84
CA ASN A 86 15.57 26.23 3.64
C ASN A 86 15.14 26.88 4.97
N SER A 87 15.66 26.40 6.11
CA SER A 87 15.58 27.10 7.39
C SER A 87 16.62 28.23 7.42
N GLU A 88 16.30 29.34 6.75
CA GLU A 88 16.94 30.62 7.02
C GLU A 88 16.76 30.97 8.51
N PRO A 89 17.74 31.62 9.19
CA PRO A 89 17.58 32.01 10.59
C PRO A 89 16.42 32.99 10.72
N GLN A 90 15.25 32.46 11.09
CA GLN A 90 14.09 33.28 11.37
C GLN A 90 14.39 34.09 12.64
N ALA A 91 14.57 35.40 12.46
CA ALA A 91 14.59 36.36 13.55
C ALA A 91 13.42 36.09 14.52
N PRO A 92 13.60 36.29 15.84
CA PRO A 92 12.64 35.83 16.84
C PRO A 92 11.28 36.50 16.63
N ALA A 93 10.29 35.71 16.21
CA ALA A 93 8.90 36.15 16.12
C ALA A 93 8.28 36.23 17.53
N PRO A 94 7.42 37.22 17.79
CA PRO A 94 6.94 37.57 19.12
C PRO A 94 6.07 36.45 19.74
N THR A 95 6.32 36.21 21.02
CA THR A 95 5.58 35.29 21.88
C THR A 95 4.10 35.68 21.93
N LEU A 96 3.21 34.81 21.45
CA LEU A 96 1.79 34.83 21.76
C LEU A 96 1.29 33.43 22.13
N PRO A 97 0.30 33.34 23.02
CA PRO A 97 0.14 32.21 23.94
C PRO A 97 -0.55 31.00 23.32
N ALA A 98 -0.28 29.86 23.96
CA ALA A 98 -0.85 28.56 23.70
C ALA A 98 -2.37 28.56 23.78
N ASP A 99 -3.03 28.33 22.65
CA ASP A 99 -4.24 27.55 22.63
C ASP A 99 -4.41 26.85 21.27
N THR A 100 -5.10 25.72 21.30
CA THR A 100 -5.57 24.90 20.17
C THR A 100 -4.70 23.72 19.73
N SER A 101 -5.00 22.58 20.37
CA SER A 101 -5.24 21.23 19.81
C SER A 101 -4.95 21.04 18.29
N PRO A 102 -4.23 19.97 17.87
CA PRO A 102 -4.92 18.73 17.47
C PRO A 102 -4.08 17.43 17.56
N SER A 103 -4.62 16.36 18.15
CA SER A 103 -4.06 15.00 17.99
C SER A 103 -5.03 14.06 17.25
N ILE A 104 -5.37 14.42 16.01
CA ILE A 104 -6.11 13.56 15.06
C ILE A 104 -5.30 12.30 14.66
N PHE A 105 -4.02 12.22 14.99
CA PHE A 105 -3.13 11.14 14.54
C PHE A 105 -3.14 9.87 15.40
N GLN A 106 -3.81 9.85 16.56
CA GLN A 106 -3.84 8.66 17.45
C GLN A 106 -5.12 7.81 17.36
N SER A 107 -6.19 8.27 16.70
CA SER A 107 -7.46 7.53 16.61
C SER A 107 -7.44 6.38 15.60
N TRP A 108 -6.50 6.38 14.63
CA TRP A 108 -6.49 5.38 13.54
C TRP A 108 -5.69 4.10 13.83
N LEU A 109 -5.04 3.99 14.99
CA LEU A 109 -4.18 2.84 15.34
C LEU A 109 -4.88 1.75 16.18
N ARG A 110 -6.23 1.79 16.33
CA ARG A 110 -7.00 0.76 17.06
C ARG A 110 -8.12 0.06 16.27
N ALA A 111 -8.29 0.31 14.97
CA ALA A 111 -9.32 -0.36 14.19
C ALA A 111 -8.71 -1.26 13.11
N GLY A 112 -8.43 -2.52 13.45
CA GLY A 112 -7.96 -3.47 12.44
C GLY A 112 -7.56 -4.86 12.92
N ILE A 113 -8.29 -5.44 13.88
CA ILE A 113 -8.23 -6.89 14.16
C ILE A 113 -9.65 -7.45 13.98
N ASP A 114 -9.77 -8.32 12.97
CA ASP A 114 -10.70 -9.42 12.78
C ASP A 114 -12.19 -9.23 13.07
N LEU A 115 -12.96 -9.01 11.99
CA LEU A 115 -14.29 -9.58 11.89
C LEU A 115 -14.51 -10.19 10.49
N ILE A 116 -14.15 -11.45 10.33
CA ILE A 116 -14.81 -12.36 9.37
C ILE A 116 -15.07 -13.69 10.08
N ARG A 117 -16.13 -13.73 10.88
CA ARG A 117 -16.95 -14.94 11.07
C ARG A 117 -18.12 -14.83 10.09
N GLY A 118 -18.31 -15.89 9.31
CA GLY A 118 -19.13 -15.87 8.11
C GLY A 118 -20.62 -15.63 8.33
N GLN A 119 -21.26 -15.11 7.28
CA GLN A 119 -22.63 -15.42 6.93
C GLN A 119 -22.78 -15.41 5.41
N SER A 120 -22.88 -16.60 4.83
CA SER A 120 -23.41 -16.78 3.48
C SER A 120 -24.92 -16.87 3.59
N ARG A 121 -25.58 -15.83 3.09
CA ARG A 121 -26.99 -15.77 2.71
C ARG A 121 -27.35 -16.95 1.80
N ARG A 122 -28.48 -17.62 2.08
CA ARG A 122 -29.39 -18.15 1.07
C ARG A 122 -30.81 -18.08 1.61
N ASP A 123 -31.44 -16.92 1.42
CA ASP A 123 -32.89 -16.83 1.38
C ASP A 123 -33.27 -16.59 -0.09
N THR A 124 -33.86 -17.62 -0.70
CA THR A 124 -34.75 -17.46 -1.85
C THR A 124 -36.02 -18.21 -1.50
N ALA A 125 -37.06 -17.43 -1.28
CA ALA A 125 -38.40 -17.86 -0.92
C ALA A 125 -39.05 -18.67 -2.06
N THR A 126 -39.62 -19.80 -1.66
CA THR A 126 -40.98 -20.31 -1.90
C THR A 126 -41.83 -19.67 -3.00
N ALA A 127 -42.21 -20.50 -3.98
CA ALA A 127 -43.54 -20.58 -4.62
C ALA A 127 -43.59 -22.02 -5.21
N ASP A 128 -44.14 -23.03 -4.52
CA ASP A 128 -45.55 -23.34 -4.21
C ASP A 128 -46.33 -23.97 -5.37
N LEU A 129 -46.96 -25.12 -5.04
CA LEU A 129 -48.00 -25.89 -5.74
C LEU A 129 -47.57 -26.64 -7.03
N THR A 130 -47.95 -27.89 -7.30
CA THR A 130 -49.19 -28.61 -6.95
C THR A 130 -48.98 -30.14 -7.04
N GLU A 131 -49.70 -30.85 -6.19
CA GLU A 131 -50.02 -32.28 -6.20
C GLU A 131 -50.45 -32.84 -7.57
N ALA A 132 -50.14 -34.12 -7.83
CA ALA A 132 -51.14 -35.12 -8.23
C ALA A 132 -50.54 -36.53 -8.24
N SER A 133 -51.11 -37.37 -7.36
CA SER A 133 -51.33 -38.83 -7.40
C SER A 133 -50.34 -39.77 -8.07
#